data_AF-W4MH46-F1
#
_entry.id   AF-W4MH46-F1
#
_cell.length_a   1.000
_cell.length_b   1.000
_cell.length_c   1.000
_cell.angle_alpha   90.00
_cell.angle_beta   90.00
_cell.angle_gamma   90.00
#
_symmetry.space_group_name_H-M   'P 1'
#
loop_
_entity.id
_entity.type
_entity.pdbx_description
1 polymer ?
#
loop_
_entity_poly.entity_id
_entity_poly.type
_entity_poly.pdbx_seq_one_letter_code
_entity_poly.pdbx_strand_id
1 'polypeptide(L)'
;MVRFFYSLLSGLVFAILLLLPGSVHAHEPGLSAVALHLADRELVAQLTFSRREIEALVPIDTNDDGVANATELTAARPHLNALAPRLIEIASDGRRLSVQTASVRLDTSDALHVHLMFPRYTGSQLRIKSLILAELARGHRQHVSVYSAAGERLANRMLDANRAGFEWSLAHQAKRPDSWPFHQFLHLGVEHIITGYDHLLFLFALLVAFHSFWRAWRIITSFTIAHSITLASSWKYSSERFCPPTSTISLTLRDEALTVSEK
;
A
#
# COMPACT_ATOMS: atom_id res chain seq x y z
N MET A 1 47.31 -37.34 -5.22
CA MET A 1 46.12 -37.67 -6.05
C MET A 1 44.80 -37.50 -5.29
N VAL A 2 44.68 -38.03 -4.07
CA VAL A 2 43.43 -38.03 -3.27
C VAL A 2 42.86 -36.62 -2.97
N ARG A 3 43.69 -35.63 -2.59
CA ARG A 3 43.23 -34.25 -2.29
C ARG A 3 42.66 -33.50 -3.51
N PHE A 4 43.11 -33.83 -4.71
CA PHE A 4 42.61 -33.23 -5.96
C PHE A 4 41.19 -33.73 -6.27
N PHE A 5 40.93 -35.01 -5.98
CA PHE A 5 39.62 -35.64 -6.17
C PHE A 5 38.56 -35.07 -5.22
N TYR A 6 38.90 -34.85 -3.94
CA TYR A 6 37.99 -34.22 -2.98
C TYR A 6 37.70 -32.75 -3.30
N SER A 7 38.67 -32.01 -3.84
CA SER A 7 38.45 -30.62 -4.28
C SER A 7 37.48 -30.56 -5.46
N LEU A 8 37.68 -31.44 -6.46
CA LEU A 8 36.81 -31.54 -7.64
C LEU A 8 35.38 -31.98 -7.25
N LEU A 9 35.28 -32.95 -6.33
CA LEU A 9 33.99 -33.45 -5.84
C LEU A 9 33.24 -32.39 -5.03
N SER A 10 33.93 -31.60 -4.19
CA SER A 10 33.29 -30.51 -3.45
C SER A 10 32.81 -29.38 -4.37
N GLY A 11 33.60 -29.04 -5.40
CA GLY A 11 33.22 -28.05 -6.41
C GLY A 11 32.01 -28.50 -7.24
N LEU A 12 31.94 -29.80 -7.59
CA LEU A 12 30.80 -30.39 -8.28
C LEU A 12 29.53 -30.37 -7.41
N VAL A 13 29.63 -30.75 -6.14
CA VAL A 13 28.50 -30.71 -5.19
C VAL A 13 28.00 -29.29 -4.98
N PHE A 14 28.91 -28.32 -4.86
CA PHE A 14 28.56 -26.89 -4.72
C PHE A 14 27.89 -26.33 -5.99
N ALA A 15 28.39 -26.72 -7.18
CA ALA A 15 27.77 -26.36 -8.45
C ALA A 15 26.37 -26.98 -8.61
N ILE A 16 26.19 -28.24 -8.19
CA ILE A 16 24.88 -28.92 -8.20
C ILE A 16 23.90 -28.24 -7.22
N LEU A 17 24.36 -27.79 -6.05
CA LEU A 17 23.56 -27.03 -5.08
C LEU A 17 23.11 -25.66 -5.59
N LEU A 18 23.93 -24.99 -6.41
CA LEU A 18 23.57 -23.73 -7.09
C LEU A 18 22.64 -23.92 -8.30
N LEU A 19 22.60 -25.12 -8.87
CA LEU A 19 21.76 -25.50 -10.02
C LEU A 19 20.43 -26.17 -9.62
N LEU A 20 20.09 -26.19 -8.34
CA LEU A 20 18.74 -26.52 -7.86
C LEU A 20 17.92 -25.23 -7.81
N PRO A 21 17.19 -24.84 -8.88
CA PRO A 21 16.22 -23.77 -8.78
C PRO A 21 15.09 -24.27 -7.89
N GLY A 22 15.21 -24.03 -6.58
CA GLY A 22 14.04 -23.98 -5.73
C GLY A 22 13.22 -22.80 -6.24
N SER A 23 12.07 -23.06 -6.84
CA SER A 23 11.08 -22.02 -7.13
C SER A 23 10.55 -21.49 -5.79
N VAL A 24 11.34 -20.65 -5.13
CA VAL A 24 10.90 -19.85 -4.00
C VAL A 24 9.95 -18.84 -4.60
N HIS A 25 8.66 -19.19 -4.62
CA HIS A 25 7.59 -18.25 -4.90
C HIS A 25 7.56 -17.27 -3.74
N ALA A 26 8.34 -16.20 -3.85
CA ALA A 26 8.08 -14.99 -3.10
C ALA A 26 6.73 -14.47 -3.60
N HIS A 27 5.63 -14.81 -2.91
CA HIS A 27 4.35 -14.18 -3.20
C HIS A 27 4.55 -12.67 -2.99
N GLU A 28 4.06 -11.83 -3.91
CA GLU A 28 3.97 -10.40 -3.62
C GLU A 28 2.91 -10.23 -2.53
N PRO A 29 3.23 -9.57 -1.39
CA PRO A 29 2.22 -9.25 -0.41
C PRO A 29 1.19 -8.31 -1.03
N GLY A 30 -0.09 -8.65 -0.88
CA GLY A 30 -1.20 -7.81 -1.35
C GLY A 30 -1.13 -6.39 -0.77
N LEU A 31 -1.64 -5.43 -1.52
CA LEU A 31 -1.63 -4.01 -1.20
C LEU A 31 -3.01 -3.42 -1.44
N SER A 32 -3.60 -2.91 -0.37
CA SER A 32 -4.83 -2.13 -0.45
C SER A 32 -4.67 -0.74 0.15
N ALA A 33 -5.56 0.17 -0.21
CA ALA A 33 -5.54 1.55 0.24
C ALA A 33 -6.87 1.95 0.90
N VAL A 34 -6.79 2.86 1.86
CA VAL A 34 -7.93 3.55 2.47
C VAL A 34 -7.61 5.03 2.52
N ALA A 35 -8.44 5.84 1.85
CA ALA A 35 -8.43 7.29 1.95
C ALA A 35 -9.64 7.74 2.77
N LEU A 36 -9.38 8.32 3.94
CA LEU A 36 -10.40 8.88 4.83
C LEU A 36 -10.44 10.40 4.67
N HIS A 37 -11.53 10.94 4.17
CA HIS A 37 -11.75 12.37 3.99
C HIS A 37 -12.62 12.91 5.11
N LEU A 38 -12.05 13.79 5.93
CA LEU A 38 -12.74 14.51 6.99
C LEU A 38 -13.44 15.74 6.38
N ALA A 39 -14.67 15.59 5.89
CA ALA A 39 -15.46 16.73 5.43
C ALA A 39 -16.29 17.34 6.58
N ASP A 40 -16.77 18.58 6.39
CA ASP A 40 -17.49 19.31 7.44
C ASP A 40 -18.86 18.70 7.81
N ARG A 41 -19.49 18.01 6.86
CA ARG A 41 -20.83 17.44 7.01
C ARG A 41 -20.85 15.93 7.20
N GLU A 42 -19.82 15.25 6.72
CA GLU A 42 -19.77 13.79 6.66
C GLU A 42 -18.33 13.31 6.62
N LEU A 43 -18.16 12.05 6.97
CA LEU A 43 -16.87 11.37 6.91
C LEU A 43 -16.94 10.34 5.78
N VAL A 44 -16.02 10.44 4.82
CA VAL A 44 -16.01 9.54 3.65
C VAL A 44 -14.77 8.68 3.69
N ALA A 45 -14.95 7.36 3.69
CA ALA A 45 -13.86 6.40 3.52
C ALA A 45 -13.94 5.78 2.12
N GLN A 46 -12.86 5.94 1.35
CA GLN A 46 -12.68 5.28 0.07
C GLN A 46 -11.66 4.17 0.26
N LEU A 47 -12.05 2.93 -0.01
CA LEU A 47 -11.17 1.78 0.05
C LEU A 47 -10.93 1.27 -1.36
N THR A 48 -9.69 0.94 -1.67
CA THR A 48 -9.29 0.37 -2.97
C THR A 48 -8.57 -0.94 -2.74
N PHE A 49 -9.05 -1.99 -3.39
CA PHE A 49 -8.45 -3.33 -3.38
C PHE A 49 -8.27 -3.79 -4.83
N SER A 50 -7.33 -4.70 -5.08
CA SER A 50 -7.37 -5.45 -6.34
C SER A 50 -8.53 -6.45 -6.29
N ARG A 51 -9.15 -6.76 -7.44
CA ARG A 51 -10.19 -7.80 -7.51
C ARG A 51 -9.71 -9.12 -6.90
N ARG A 52 -8.51 -9.57 -7.28
CA ARG A 52 -7.90 -10.83 -6.82
C ARG A 52 -7.79 -10.94 -5.30
N GLU A 53 -7.53 -9.83 -4.60
CA GLU A 53 -7.51 -9.84 -3.14
C GLU A 53 -8.88 -10.10 -2.52
N ILE A 54 -9.93 -9.55 -3.13
CA ILE A 54 -11.30 -9.70 -2.63
C ILE A 54 -11.91 -11.04 -3.06
N GLU A 55 -11.41 -11.68 -4.12
CA GLU A 55 -11.87 -12.99 -4.60
C GLU A 55 -11.74 -14.11 -3.56
N ALA A 56 -10.78 -13.99 -2.64
CA ALA A 56 -10.68 -14.91 -1.50
C ALA A 56 -11.89 -14.86 -0.55
N LEU A 57 -12.64 -13.75 -0.57
CA LEU A 57 -13.77 -13.46 0.32
C LEU A 57 -15.10 -13.53 -0.41
N VAL A 58 -15.14 -12.99 -1.63
CA VAL A 58 -16.29 -12.94 -2.50
C VAL A 58 -15.81 -13.33 -3.89
N PRO A 59 -16.11 -14.56 -4.36
CA PRO A 59 -15.79 -14.97 -5.72
C PRO A 59 -16.47 -14.02 -6.72
N ILE A 60 -15.68 -13.38 -7.57
CA ILE A 60 -16.16 -12.48 -8.61
C ILE A 60 -16.02 -13.19 -9.96
N ASP A 61 -14.80 -13.56 -10.34
CA ASP A 61 -14.51 -14.39 -11.52
C ASP A 61 -14.82 -15.85 -11.22
N THR A 62 -15.96 -16.31 -11.73
CA THR A 62 -16.50 -17.63 -11.39
C THR A 62 -16.08 -18.68 -12.42
N ASN A 63 -15.75 -18.25 -13.64
CA ASN A 63 -15.25 -19.13 -14.69
C ASN A 63 -13.71 -19.23 -14.73
N ASP A 64 -13.00 -18.47 -13.88
CA ASP A 64 -11.53 -18.43 -13.73
C ASP A 64 -10.82 -18.08 -15.06
N ASP A 65 -11.46 -17.23 -15.88
CA ASP A 65 -10.89 -16.76 -17.15
C ASP A 65 -9.96 -15.54 -16.98
N GLY A 66 -9.86 -15.04 -15.76
CA GLY A 66 -9.05 -13.90 -15.37
C GLY A 66 -9.74 -12.56 -15.58
N VAL A 67 -11.01 -12.53 -16.00
CA VAL A 67 -11.77 -11.32 -16.35
C VAL A 67 -13.15 -11.34 -15.69
N ALA A 68 -13.39 -10.42 -14.75
CA ALA A 68 -14.73 -10.22 -14.18
C ALA A 68 -15.68 -9.56 -15.18
N ASN A 69 -16.52 -10.36 -15.83
CA ASN A 69 -17.50 -9.85 -16.79
C ASN A 69 -18.73 -9.22 -16.09
N ALA A 70 -19.59 -8.56 -16.87
CA ALA A 70 -20.75 -7.84 -16.31
C ALA A 70 -21.76 -8.76 -15.60
N THR A 71 -21.92 -9.99 -16.07
CA THR A 71 -22.83 -10.99 -15.50
C THR A 71 -22.31 -11.46 -14.14
N GLU A 72 -21.01 -11.78 -14.08
CA GLU A 72 -20.30 -12.16 -12.86
C GLU A 72 -20.31 -11.06 -11.82
N LEU A 73 -20.01 -9.82 -12.22
CA LEU A 73 -20.06 -8.68 -11.32
C LEU A 73 -21.48 -8.43 -10.79
N THR A 74 -22.49 -8.65 -11.60
CA THR A 74 -23.91 -8.55 -11.18
C THR A 74 -24.25 -9.63 -10.14
N ALA A 75 -23.77 -10.86 -10.35
CA ALA A 75 -23.95 -11.97 -9.41
C ALA A 75 -23.20 -11.76 -8.07
N ALA A 76 -21.99 -11.19 -8.12
CA ALA A 76 -21.18 -10.88 -6.94
C ALA A 76 -21.69 -9.65 -6.17
N ARG A 77 -22.45 -8.75 -6.82
CA ARG A 77 -22.88 -7.46 -6.26
C ARG A 77 -23.54 -7.54 -4.87
N PRO A 78 -24.50 -8.46 -4.60
CA PRO A 78 -25.13 -8.54 -3.28
C PRO A 78 -24.12 -8.91 -2.17
N HIS A 79 -23.18 -9.81 -2.48
CA HIS A 79 -22.14 -10.25 -1.56
C HIS A 79 -21.14 -9.12 -1.28
N LEU A 80 -20.73 -8.37 -2.31
CA LEU A 80 -19.86 -7.20 -2.17
C LEU A 80 -20.51 -6.11 -1.32
N ASN A 81 -21.80 -5.84 -1.53
CA ASN A 81 -22.54 -4.86 -0.74
C ASN A 81 -22.70 -5.30 0.73
N ALA A 82 -22.86 -6.60 0.99
CA ALA A 82 -22.90 -7.14 2.35
C ALA A 82 -21.53 -7.09 3.05
N LEU A 83 -20.43 -7.22 2.29
CA LEU A 83 -19.06 -7.12 2.79
C LEU A 83 -18.65 -5.67 3.08
N ALA A 84 -19.05 -4.72 2.23
CA ALA A 84 -18.62 -3.32 2.28
C ALA A 84 -18.65 -2.66 3.68
N PRO A 85 -19.75 -2.70 4.47
CA PRO A 85 -19.79 -2.08 5.80
C PRO A 85 -18.93 -2.81 6.85
N ARG A 86 -18.44 -4.01 6.54
CA ARG A 86 -17.60 -4.84 7.41
C ARG A 86 -16.11 -4.70 7.10
N LEU A 87 -15.72 -3.93 6.08
CA LEU A 87 -14.30 -3.78 5.72
C LEU A 87 -13.52 -2.95 6.75
N ILE A 88 -14.15 -1.92 7.30
CA ILE A 88 -13.52 -0.96 8.20
C ILE A 88 -14.46 -0.57 9.34
N GLU A 89 -13.89 -0.42 10.53
CA GLU A 89 -14.53 0.17 11.69
C GLU A 89 -13.90 1.53 11.97
N ILE A 90 -14.76 2.54 12.11
CA ILE A 90 -14.36 3.87 12.55
C ILE A 90 -15.14 4.19 13.84
N ALA A 91 -14.43 4.64 14.88
CA ALA A 91 -15.02 5.12 16.11
C ALA A 91 -14.51 6.52 16.45
N SER A 92 -15.39 7.37 16.97
CA SER A 92 -15.08 8.72 17.45
C SER A 92 -15.23 8.76 18.96
N ASP A 93 -14.18 9.14 19.70
CA ASP A 93 -14.13 9.16 21.17
C ASP A 93 -14.75 7.89 21.81
N GLY A 94 -14.37 6.71 21.28
CA GLY A 94 -14.86 5.41 21.74
C GLY A 94 -16.23 4.99 21.21
N ARG A 95 -17.03 5.88 20.59
CA ARG A 95 -18.32 5.53 19.98
C ARG A 95 -18.16 5.15 18.52
N ARG A 96 -18.56 3.92 18.15
CA ARG A 96 -18.52 3.44 16.77
C ARG A 96 -19.47 4.24 15.88
N LEU A 97 -18.98 4.70 14.73
CA LEU A 97 -19.78 5.33 13.69
C LEU A 97 -20.40 4.25 12.80
N SER A 98 -21.71 4.37 12.53
CA SER A 98 -22.40 3.48 11.60
C SER A 98 -22.28 4.00 10.17
N VAL A 99 -22.09 3.08 9.22
CA VAL A 99 -22.13 3.39 7.80
C VAL A 99 -23.56 3.81 7.42
N GLN A 100 -23.70 4.98 6.81
CA GLN A 100 -24.97 5.49 6.28
C GLN A 100 -25.22 5.00 4.86
N THR A 101 -24.19 5.09 4.02
CA THR A 101 -24.24 4.69 2.62
C THR A 101 -22.98 3.90 2.29
N ALA A 102 -23.16 2.79 1.58
CA ALA A 102 -22.06 2.01 1.01
C ALA A 102 -22.31 1.85 -0.49
N SER A 103 -21.26 2.06 -1.30
CA SER A 103 -21.29 1.72 -2.71
C SER A 103 -20.00 1.03 -3.11
N VAL A 104 -20.12 0.07 -4.02
CA VAL A 104 -19.00 -0.71 -4.53
C VAL A 104 -18.96 -0.58 -6.04
N ARG A 105 -17.79 -0.33 -6.60
CA ARG A 105 -17.56 -0.24 -8.05
C ARG A 105 -16.28 -0.99 -8.39
N LEU A 106 -16.31 -1.73 -9.49
CA LEU A 106 -15.12 -2.30 -10.10
C LEU A 106 -14.79 -1.41 -11.31
N ASP A 107 -13.56 -0.95 -11.43
CA ASP A 107 -13.14 -0.14 -12.57
C ASP A 107 -12.51 -0.99 -13.68
N THR A 108 -12.10 -0.34 -14.78
CA THR A 108 -11.48 -1.02 -15.92
C THR A 108 -10.04 -1.49 -15.65
N SER A 109 -9.44 -1.08 -14.53
CA SER A 109 -8.10 -1.49 -14.10
C SER A 109 -8.11 -2.68 -13.15
N ASP A 110 -9.27 -3.33 -12.98
CA ASP A 110 -9.47 -4.46 -12.07
C ASP A 110 -9.34 -4.09 -10.58
N ALA A 111 -9.54 -2.80 -10.28
CA ALA A 111 -9.55 -2.28 -8.92
C ALA A 111 -10.99 -2.13 -8.41
N LEU A 112 -11.24 -2.72 -7.23
CA LEU A 112 -12.49 -2.61 -6.51
C LEU A 112 -12.43 -1.37 -5.60
N HIS A 113 -13.28 -0.40 -5.89
CA HIS A 113 -13.48 0.82 -5.12
C HIS A 113 -14.73 0.69 -4.24
N VAL A 114 -14.55 0.84 -2.93
CA VAL A 114 -15.63 0.84 -1.95
C VAL A 114 -15.71 2.21 -1.30
N HIS A 115 -16.85 2.87 -1.45
CA HIS A 115 -17.11 4.18 -0.87
C HIS A 115 -18.10 4.02 0.28
N LEU A 116 -17.65 4.37 1.49
CA LEU A 116 -18.44 4.34 2.71
C LEU A 116 -18.63 5.76 3.24
N MET A 117 -19.87 6.13 3.51
CA MET A 117 -20.24 7.41 4.10
C MET A 117 -20.65 7.18 5.55
N PHE A 118 -20.10 7.99 6.45
CA PHE A 118 -20.37 7.98 7.88
C PHE A 118 -20.92 9.34 8.31
N PRO A 119 -21.71 9.41 9.39
CA PRO A 119 -22.13 10.68 9.95
C PRO A 119 -20.92 11.55 10.30
N ARG A 120 -21.15 12.87 10.38
CA ARG A 120 -20.17 13.81 10.94
C ARG A 120 -19.66 13.30 12.29
N TYR A 121 -18.34 13.21 12.43
CA TYR A 121 -17.73 12.94 13.72
C TYR A 121 -17.69 14.24 14.54
N THR A 122 -17.99 14.16 15.83
CA THR A 122 -17.99 15.31 16.75
C THR A 122 -16.87 15.22 17.78
N GLY A 123 -16.10 14.14 17.77
CA GLY A 123 -15.08 13.87 18.76
C GLY A 123 -13.71 14.43 18.43
N SER A 124 -12.82 14.31 19.43
CA SER A 124 -11.43 14.78 19.35
C SER A 124 -10.45 13.68 18.90
N GLN A 125 -10.87 12.42 18.99
CA GLN A 125 -10.10 11.23 18.63
C GLN A 125 -10.90 10.34 17.68
N LEU A 126 -10.23 9.84 16.64
CA LEU A 126 -10.73 8.85 15.70
C LEU A 126 -9.90 7.58 15.82
N ARG A 127 -10.57 6.46 16.11
CA ARG A 127 -10.00 5.12 16.03
C ARG A 127 -10.40 4.50 14.70
N ILE A 128 -9.42 4.11 13.90
CA ILE A 128 -9.62 3.53 12.57
C ILE A 128 -9.05 2.12 12.62
N LYS A 129 -9.88 1.12 12.30
CA LYS A 129 -9.49 -0.29 12.34
C LYS A 129 -9.99 -0.99 11.07
N SER A 130 -9.06 -1.60 10.35
CA SER A 130 -9.41 -2.55 9.29
C SER A 130 -9.85 -3.87 9.89
N LEU A 131 -10.96 -4.41 9.41
CA LEU A 131 -11.52 -5.65 9.94
C LEU A 131 -11.20 -6.86 9.06
N ILE A 132 -10.67 -6.64 7.85
CA ILE A 132 -10.50 -7.69 6.84
C ILE A 132 -9.07 -8.21 6.70
N LEU A 133 -8.08 -7.53 7.28
CA LEU A 133 -6.66 -7.86 7.09
C LEU A 133 -6.26 -9.29 7.49
N ALA A 134 -6.97 -9.89 8.45
CA ALA A 134 -6.72 -11.26 8.86
C ALA A 134 -7.27 -12.31 7.89
N GLU A 135 -8.23 -11.91 7.05
CA GLU A 135 -8.90 -12.78 6.06
C GLU A 135 -8.25 -12.67 4.66
N LEU A 136 -7.45 -11.63 4.43
CA LEU A 136 -6.68 -11.44 3.21
C LEU A 136 -5.41 -12.32 3.17
N ALA A 137 -4.73 -12.31 2.02
CA ALA A 137 -3.50 -13.05 1.82
C ALA A 137 -2.46 -12.75 2.92
N ARG A 138 -1.64 -13.74 3.26
CA ARG A 138 -0.59 -13.57 4.27
C ARG A 138 0.33 -12.41 3.88
N GLY A 139 0.71 -11.60 4.86
CA GLY A 139 1.58 -10.45 4.63
C GLY A 139 0.93 -9.27 3.91
N HIS A 140 -0.38 -9.31 3.63
CA HIS A 140 -1.13 -8.18 3.08
C HIS A 140 -0.92 -6.90 3.89
N ARG A 141 -0.71 -5.80 3.20
CA ARG A 141 -0.54 -4.47 3.84
C ARG A 141 -1.59 -3.51 3.32
N GLN A 142 -2.14 -2.72 4.23
CA GLN A 142 -3.11 -1.69 3.89
C GLN A 142 -2.61 -0.32 4.28
N HIS A 143 -2.52 0.57 3.29
CA HIS A 143 -2.14 1.95 3.49
C HIS A 143 -3.37 2.78 3.84
N VAL A 144 -3.36 3.44 5.00
CA VAL A 144 -4.46 4.28 5.47
C VAL A 144 -4.00 5.73 5.56
N SER A 145 -4.60 6.59 4.75
CA SER A 145 -4.36 8.02 4.73
C SER A 145 -5.59 8.79 5.21
N VAL A 146 -5.38 9.80 6.04
CA VAL A 146 -6.44 10.70 6.52
C VAL A 146 -6.20 12.08 5.92
N TYR A 147 -7.23 12.65 5.30
CA TYR A 147 -7.21 13.94 4.63
C TYR A 147 -8.16 14.94 5.29
N SER A 148 -7.76 16.19 5.36
CA SER A 148 -8.64 17.29 5.77
C SER A 148 -9.65 17.64 4.67
N ALA A 149 -10.64 18.47 5.01
CA ALA A 149 -11.57 19.04 4.03
C ALA A 149 -10.85 19.85 2.93
N ALA A 150 -9.68 20.41 3.22
CA ALA A 150 -8.84 21.13 2.27
C ALA A 150 -7.95 20.20 1.40
N GLY A 151 -8.02 18.88 1.59
CA GLY A 151 -7.22 17.89 0.86
C GLY A 151 -5.81 17.68 1.43
N GLU A 152 -5.47 18.29 2.56
CA GLU A 152 -4.17 18.08 3.21
C GLU A 152 -4.13 16.73 3.91
N ARG A 153 -3.06 15.96 3.70
CA ARG A 153 -2.89 14.67 4.39
C ARG A 153 -2.47 14.89 5.85
N LEU A 154 -3.40 14.62 6.77
CA LEU A 154 -3.24 14.79 8.22
C LEU A 154 -2.54 13.60 8.87
N ALA A 155 -2.76 12.38 8.35
CA ALA A 155 -2.14 11.18 8.87
C ALA A 155 -1.90 10.14 7.78
N ASN A 156 -0.92 9.29 8.00
CA ASN A 156 -0.65 8.13 7.17
C ASN A 156 -0.12 6.97 8.02
N ARG A 157 -0.70 5.79 7.88
CA ARG A 157 -0.30 4.57 8.59
C ARG A 157 -0.36 3.36 7.67
N MET A 158 0.61 2.47 7.80
CA MET A 158 0.57 1.15 7.20
C MET A 158 0.00 0.18 8.25
N LEU A 159 -1.03 -0.56 7.86
CA LEU A 159 -1.66 -1.60 8.67
C LEU A 159 -1.29 -2.98 8.11
N ASP A 160 -1.23 -3.95 9.00
CA ASP A 160 -1.03 -5.36 8.69
C ASP A 160 -1.90 -6.22 9.63
N ALA A 161 -1.87 -7.54 9.46
CA ALA A 161 -2.66 -8.46 10.28
C ALA A 161 -2.36 -8.38 11.80
N ASN A 162 -1.15 -7.96 12.19
CA ASN A 162 -0.75 -7.81 13.60
C ASN A 162 -1.14 -6.43 14.17
N ARG A 163 -1.17 -5.40 13.33
CA ARG A 163 -1.54 -4.01 13.68
C ARG A 163 -2.62 -3.50 12.73
N ALA A 164 -3.83 -4.02 12.90
CA ALA A 164 -4.96 -3.73 12.01
C ALA A 164 -5.68 -2.40 12.30
N GLY A 165 -5.17 -1.54 13.19
CA GLY A 165 -5.79 -0.25 13.47
C GLY A 165 -4.91 0.70 14.25
N PHE A 166 -5.33 1.95 14.33
CA PHE A 166 -4.65 3.01 15.06
C PHE A 166 -5.65 4.05 15.58
N GLU A 167 -5.23 4.79 16.59
CA GLU A 167 -5.92 5.97 17.08
C GLU A 167 -5.21 7.23 16.59
N TRP A 168 -6.00 8.19 16.12
CA TRP A 168 -5.53 9.48 15.66
C TRP A 168 -6.34 10.58 16.35
N SER A 169 -5.66 11.61 16.85
CA SER A 169 -6.30 12.75 17.49
C SER A 169 -6.22 13.97 16.59
N LEU A 170 -7.29 14.77 16.53
CA LEU A 170 -7.31 16.04 15.82
C LEU A 170 -6.25 17.02 16.33
N ALA A 171 -5.88 16.92 17.61
CA ALA A 171 -4.81 17.72 18.21
C ALA A 171 -3.42 17.40 17.65
N HIS A 172 -3.25 16.23 17.02
CA HIS A 172 -2.01 15.85 16.32
C HIS A 172 -1.94 16.43 14.90
N GLN A 173 -2.67 17.51 14.60
CA GLN A 173 -2.46 18.32 13.40
C GLN A 173 -0.96 18.58 13.28
N ALA A 174 -0.35 17.93 12.30
CA ALA A 174 1.07 17.61 12.34
C ALA A 174 1.88 18.90 12.47
N LYS A 175 2.45 19.11 13.66
CA LYS A 175 3.64 19.93 13.79
C LYS A 175 4.65 19.26 12.87
N ARG A 176 4.88 19.84 11.68
CA ARG A 176 5.93 19.38 10.78
C ARG A 176 7.17 19.27 11.65
N PRO A 177 7.82 18.10 11.76
CA PRO A 177 9.09 18.06 12.45
C PRO A 177 10.02 19.00 11.68
N ASP A 178 10.33 20.16 12.26
CA ASP A 178 11.15 21.21 11.65
C ASP A 178 12.59 20.71 11.36
N SER A 179 12.92 19.51 11.83
CA SER A 179 14.07 18.73 11.41
C SER A 179 13.71 17.26 11.48
N TRP A 180 13.87 16.53 10.38
CA TRP A 180 13.89 15.07 10.46
C TRP A 180 15.26 14.70 11.04
N PRO A 181 15.34 14.14 12.25
CA PRO A 181 16.63 13.83 12.83
C PRO A 181 17.30 12.77 11.93
N PHE A 182 18.39 13.16 11.27
CA PHE A 182 19.21 12.27 10.44
C PHE A 182 19.50 10.93 11.13
N HIS A 183 19.67 10.97 12.46
CA HIS A 183 19.86 9.79 13.30
C HIS A 183 18.71 8.77 13.21
N GLN A 184 17.45 9.21 13.13
CA GLN A 184 16.31 8.30 13.03
C GLN A 184 16.26 7.61 11.66
N PHE A 185 16.59 8.34 10.60
CA PHE A 185 16.76 7.76 9.26
C PHE A 185 17.91 6.77 9.22
N LEU A 186 19.06 7.13 9.80
CA LEU A 186 20.22 6.24 9.86
C LEU A 186 19.90 4.96 10.64
N HIS A 187 19.24 5.07 11.79
CA HIS A 187 18.82 3.93 12.60
C HIS A 187 17.88 2.99 11.82
N LEU A 188 16.84 3.54 11.19
CA LEU A 188 15.92 2.74 10.36
C LEU A 188 16.64 2.08 9.19
N GLY A 189 17.59 2.76 8.56
CA GLY A 189 18.42 2.18 7.49
C GLY A 189 19.31 1.03 7.98
N VAL A 190 19.94 1.18 9.15
CA VAL A 190 20.77 0.12 9.76
C VAL A 190 19.90 -1.09 10.13
N GLU A 191 18.74 -0.85 10.76
CA GLU A 191 17.78 -1.91 11.09
C GLU A 191 17.31 -2.65 9.83
N HIS A 192 17.05 -1.93 8.74
CA HIS A 192 16.67 -2.51 7.45
C HIS A 192 17.75 -3.42 6.86
N ILE A 193 19.03 -3.02 6.91
CA ILE A 193 20.14 -3.84 6.41
C ILE A 193 20.33 -5.10 7.26
N ILE A 194 20.22 -4.99 8.59
CA ILE A 194 20.43 -6.12 9.51
C ILE A 194 19.29 -7.13 9.43
N THR A 195 18.05 -6.66 9.27
CA THR A 195 16.86 -7.53 9.21
C THR A 195 16.56 -8.10 7.83
N GLY A 196 17.13 -7.53 6.77
CA GLY A 196 16.95 -7.99 5.39
C GLY A 196 18.00 -9.01 4.95
N TYR A 197 17.66 -10.31 4.99
CA TYR A 197 18.55 -11.39 4.52
C TYR A 197 19.04 -11.20 3.07
N ASP A 198 18.20 -10.65 2.20
CA ASP A 198 18.53 -10.34 0.81
C ASP A 198 19.68 -9.31 0.70
N HIS A 199 19.68 -8.29 1.55
CA HIS A 199 20.74 -7.29 1.61
C HIS A 199 22.05 -7.88 2.14
N LEU A 200 21.97 -8.76 3.15
CA LEU A 200 23.15 -9.46 3.68
C LEU A 200 23.76 -10.40 2.62
N LEU A 201 22.92 -11.10 1.85
CA LEU A 201 23.36 -11.95 0.74
C LEU A 201 23.99 -11.13 -0.39
N PHE A 202 23.41 -9.98 -0.73
CA PHE A 202 23.98 -9.03 -1.70
C PHE A 202 25.35 -8.51 -1.23
N LEU A 203 25.46 -8.08 0.03
CA LEU A 203 26.72 -7.60 0.60
C LEU A 203 27.77 -8.71 0.68
N PHE A 204 27.36 -9.93 1.02
CA PHE A 204 28.22 -11.12 1.03
C PHE A 204 28.72 -11.46 -0.38
N ALA A 205 27.84 -11.42 -1.39
CA ALA A 205 28.21 -11.64 -2.79
C ALA A 205 29.21 -10.56 -3.27
N LEU A 206 29.03 -9.29 -2.87
CA LEU A 206 30.00 -8.21 -3.11
C LEU A 206 31.36 -8.48 -2.45
N LEU A 207 31.36 -8.97 -1.21
CA LEU A 207 32.59 -9.29 -0.47
C LEU A 207 33.37 -10.42 -1.15
N VAL A 208 32.67 -11.46 -1.62
CA VAL A 208 33.26 -12.59 -2.36
C VAL A 208 33.73 -12.17 -3.76
N ALA A 209 32.96 -11.34 -4.46
CA ALA A 209 33.28 -10.89 -5.81
C ALA A 209 34.47 -9.91 -5.85
N PHE A 210 34.70 -9.13 -4.79
CA PHE A 210 35.74 -8.11 -4.75
C PHE A 210 36.73 -8.33 -3.62
N HIS A 211 37.85 -8.99 -3.94
CA HIS A 211 39.05 -9.07 -3.08
C HIS A 211 39.74 -7.71 -2.81
N SER A 212 39.21 -6.60 -3.32
CA SER A 212 39.78 -5.25 -3.15
C SER A 212 38.72 -4.26 -2.68
N PHE A 213 38.89 -3.77 -1.45
CA PHE A 213 38.03 -2.79 -0.78
C PHE A 213 37.73 -1.55 -1.64
N TRP A 214 38.71 -1.08 -2.42
CA TRP A 214 38.55 0.09 -3.29
C TRP A 214 37.57 -0.11 -4.45
N ARG A 215 37.46 -1.33 -4.99
CA ARG A 215 36.48 -1.63 -6.04
C ARG A 215 35.07 -1.70 -5.46
N ALA A 216 34.91 -2.32 -4.30
CA ALA A 216 33.64 -2.36 -3.59
C ALA A 216 33.13 -0.94 -3.27
N TRP A 217 34.00 -0.07 -2.74
CA TRP A 217 33.63 1.32 -2.45
C TRP A 217 33.11 2.09 -3.68
N ARG A 218 33.78 1.95 -4.83
CA ARG A 218 33.36 2.61 -6.09
C ARG A 218 32.00 2.12 -6.58
N ILE A 219 31.70 0.83 -6.42
CA ILE A 219 30.42 0.25 -6.85
C ILE A 219 29.29 0.69 -5.90
N ILE A 220 29.51 0.63 -4.59
CA ILE A 220 28.51 1.04 -3.58
C ILE A 220 28.16 2.52 -3.74
N THR A 221 29.17 3.38 -3.94
CA THR A 221 28.95 4.82 -4.17
C THR A 221 28.20 5.07 -5.48
N SER A 222 28.58 4.41 -6.59
CA SER A 222 27.87 4.53 -7.87
C SER A 222 26.42 4.04 -7.77
N PHE A 223 26.16 2.94 -7.06
CA PHE A 223 24.82 2.40 -6.83
C PHE A 223 23.97 3.36 -6.00
N THR A 224 24.52 3.90 -4.91
CA THR A 224 23.85 4.89 -4.06
C THR A 224 23.47 6.14 -4.84
N ILE A 225 24.39 6.64 -5.68
CA ILE A 225 24.15 7.82 -6.54
C ILE A 225 23.04 7.53 -7.55
N ALA A 226 23.13 6.41 -8.27
CA ALA A 226 22.12 6.05 -9.27
C ALA A 226 20.73 5.90 -8.64
N HIS A 227 20.63 5.21 -7.51
CA HIS A 227 19.36 5.03 -6.80
C HIS A 227 18.78 6.35 -6.27
N SER A 228 19.64 7.23 -5.75
CA SER A 228 19.24 8.58 -5.30
C SER A 228 18.66 9.41 -6.45
N ILE A 229 19.28 9.34 -7.64
CA ILE A 229 18.79 10.02 -8.84
C ILE A 229 17.42 9.47 -9.23
N THR A 230 17.25 8.14 -9.28
CA THR A 230 15.96 7.51 -9.64
C THR A 230 14.85 7.90 -8.66
N LEU A 231 15.11 7.90 -7.35
CA LEU A 231 14.14 8.34 -6.34
C LEU A 231 13.77 9.82 -6.50
N ALA A 232 14.76 10.68 -6.74
CA ALA A 232 14.52 12.11 -6.99
C ALA A 232 13.65 12.35 -8.24
N SER A 233 13.89 11.59 -9.31
CA SER A 233 13.06 11.62 -10.52
C SER A 233 11.62 11.15 -10.27
N SER A 234 11.44 10.08 -9.49
CA SER A 234 10.12 9.54 -9.13
C SER A 234 9.30 10.54 -8.30
N TRP A 235 9.92 11.18 -7.30
CA TRP A 235 9.27 12.20 -6.47
C TRP A 235 8.74 13.37 -7.31
N LYS A 236 9.57 13.90 -8.21
CA LYS A 236 9.18 15.01 -9.10
C LYS A 236 7.99 14.64 -10.00
N TYR A 237 7.94 13.40 -10.44
CA TYR A 237 6.85 12.90 -11.29
C TYR A 237 5.52 12.70 -10.54
N SER A 238 5.57 12.42 -9.23
CA SER A 238 4.37 12.30 -8.39
C SER A 238 3.72 13.65 -8.08
N SER A 239 4.51 14.71 -7.89
CA SER A 239 3.99 16.05 -7.57
C SER A 239 3.14 16.68 -8.67
N GLU A 240 3.33 16.27 -9.93
CA GLU A 240 2.61 16.84 -11.07
C GLU A 240 1.25 16.17 -11.33
N ARG A 241 0.97 14.99 -10.74
CA ARG A 241 -0.27 14.23 -11.01
C ARG A 241 -1.33 14.25 -9.91
N PHE A 242 -0.98 14.72 -8.71
CA PHE A 242 -1.90 14.70 -7.55
C PHE A 242 -2.58 16.04 -7.22
N CYS A 243 -2.30 17.10 -7.97
CA CYS A 243 -3.05 18.36 -7.87
C CYS A 243 -3.69 18.67 -9.24
N PRO A 244 -4.94 18.25 -9.52
CA PRO A 244 -5.70 18.98 -10.51
C PRO A 244 -5.78 20.44 -10.03
N PRO A 245 -5.42 21.42 -10.87
CA PRO A 245 -5.56 22.81 -10.48
C PRO A 245 -7.02 23.05 -10.08
N THR A 246 -7.21 23.63 -8.89
CA THR A 246 -8.52 23.96 -8.29
C THR A 246 -9.42 24.79 -9.22
N SER A 247 -8.87 25.38 -10.29
CA SER A 247 -9.62 26.06 -11.34
C SER A 247 -10.44 25.13 -12.25
N THR A 248 -10.12 23.83 -12.35
CA THR A 248 -10.83 22.90 -13.24
C THR A 248 -12.11 22.33 -12.62
N ILE A 249 -12.14 22.08 -11.30
CA ILE A 249 -13.34 21.54 -10.61
C ILE A 249 -14.49 22.56 -10.61
N SER A 250 -14.18 23.85 -10.51
CA SER A 250 -15.21 24.91 -10.56
C SER A 250 -15.82 25.15 -11.93
N LEU A 251 -15.17 24.73 -13.03
CA LEU A 251 -15.73 24.83 -14.38
C LEU A 251 -16.62 23.63 -14.71
N THR A 252 -16.22 22.42 -14.31
CA THR A 252 -17.01 21.21 -14.56
C THR A 252 -18.34 21.21 -13.78
N LEU A 253 -18.35 21.70 -12.54
CA LEU A 253 -19.61 21.82 -11.76
C LEU A 253 -20.54 22.95 -12.26
N ARG A 254 -20.04 23.91 -13.03
CA ARG A 254 -20.85 25.01 -13.60
C ARG A 254 -21.56 24.60 -14.89
N ASP A 255 -20.93 23.76 -15.70
CA ASP A 255 -21.52 23.23 -16.94
C ASP A 255 -22.55 22.11 -16.69
N GLU A 256 -22.37 21.30 -15.63
CA GLU A 256 -23.37 20.29 -15.22
C GLU A 256 -24.64 20.93 -14.64
N ALA A 257 -24.55 22.13 -14.07
CA ALA A 257 -25.72 22.86 -13.56
C ALA A 257 -26.54 23.55 -14.66
N LEU A 258 -25.94 23.84 -15.83
CA LEU A 258 -26.64 24.49 -16.95
C LEU A 258 -27.34 23.50 -17.89
N THR A 259 -26.94 22.22 -17.90
CA THR A 259 -27.58 21.18 -18.74
C THR A 259 -28.82 20.53 -18.11
N VAL A 260 -29.06 20.72 -16.81
CA VAL A 260 -30.25 20.21 -16.10
C VAL A 260 -31.41 21.23 -16.11
N SER A 261 -31.18 22.47 -16.53
CA SER A 261 -32.23 23.51 -16.58
C SER A 261 -32.90 23.66 -17.96
N GLU A 262 -32.51 22.89 -18.98
CA GLU A 262 -33.04 23.00 -20.35
C GLU A 262 -33.67 21.69 -20.89
N LYS A 263 -34.15 20.82 -19.98
CA LYS A 263 -35.06 19.71 -20.30
C LYS A 263 -36.16 19.63 -19.27
#